data_AF-A0A017T1H3-F1
#
_entry.id   AF-A0A017T1H3-F1
#
_cell.length_a   1.000
_cell.length_b   1.000
_cell.length_c   1.000
_cell.angle_alpha   90.00
_cell.angle_beta   90.00
_cell.angle_gamma   90.00
#
_symmetry.space_group_name_H-M   'P 1'
#
loop_
_entity.id
_entity.type
_entity.pdbx_description
1 polymer ?
#
loop_
_entity_poly.entity_id
_entity_poly.type
_entity_poly.pdbx_seq_one_letter_code
_entity_poly.pdbx_strand_id
1 'polypeptide(L)'
;MNRLHRFPRLLFLGLTLSLAAAACGGDDGGDGSDGSGAGNTTSYTPTGDPADAQTFDHTLTGLDQISESCINQLKASEFVVHYVHRSHGAQLTAGANSLEASNPLYGFEAEGIGLPSETNVLKMWDGMRTYDDSQEGDGYWATEQGLEGVRAILSANPTIRYSMWAWSYEISAQTEQTVDQYLTAMSMLEDEFPDVTFIYMTGTAEEEYEGVNRAARNEQIRAYAKQYGKILYDFEDLDAHYNGERHTATVDGVEIPMEHPHYVVNDGSTGYEYTHTTQESCENKARAFWVMMASLEGCAGG
;
A
#
# COMPACT_ATOMS: atom_id res chain seq x y z
N MET A 1 -3.65 -14.17 28.62
CA MET A 1 -2.56 -13.36 29.21
C MET A 1 -2.52 -12.07 28.42
N ASN A 2 -2.97 -10.95 29.02
CA ASN A 2 -3.05 -9.66 28.31
C ASN A 2 -1.65 -9.17 27.96
N ARG A 3 -1.30 -9.13 26.67
CA ARG A 3 -0.13 -8.41 26.17
C ARG A 3 -0.50 -6.93 26.03
N LEU A 4 0.05 -6.10 26.93
CA LEU A 4 0.08 -4.64 26.70
C LEU A 4 1.26 -4.35 25.77
N HIS A 5 0.98 -3.86 24.56
CA HIS A 5 1.99 -3.22 23.74
C HIS A 5 2.35 -1.86 24.36
N ARG A 6 3.65 -1.67 24.64
CA ARG A 6 4.22 -0.38 25.03
C ARG A 6 4.71 0.31 23.76
N PHE A 7 3.97 1.29 23.28
CA PHE A 7 4.53 2.32 22.40
C PHE A 7 5.44 3.27 23.22
N PRO A 8 6.59 3.70 22.70
CA PRO A 8 7.36 4.75 23.34
C PRO A 8 6.63 6.10 23.19
N ARG A 9 6.42 6.79 24.32
CA ARG A 9 5.91 8.17 24.35
C ARG A 9 6.95 9.10 23.71
N LEU A 10 6.62 9.70 22.56
CA LEU A 10 7.35 10.89 22.08
C LEU A 10 6.98 12.09 22.95
N LEU A 11 7.98 12.64 23.65
CA LEU A 11 7.87 13.96 24.27
C LEU A 11 7.88 15.01 23.15
N PHE A 12 6.76 15.69 22.93
CA PHE A 12 6.74 16.96 22.21
C PHE A 12 7.35 18.04 23.11
N LEU A 13 8.59 18.42 22.82
CA LEU A 13 9.19 19.62 23.38
C LEU A 13 8.76 20.81 22.50
N GLY A 14 7.84 21.63 23.01
CA GLY A 14 7.36 22.82 22.32
C GLY A 14 8.49 23.82 22.09
N LEU A 15 8.80 24.07 20.82
CA LEU A 15 9.67 25.17 20.41
C LEU A 15 8.79 26.36 20.01
N THR A 16 8.77 27.38 20.86
CA THR A 16 8.13 28.66 20.57
C THR A 16 8.93 29.41 19.51
N LEU A 17 8.34 29.61 18.34
CA LEU A 17 8.91 30.43 17.26
C LEU A 17 8.54 31.91 17.50
N SER A 18 9.51 32.70 17.93
CA SER A 18 9.37 34.16 18.06
C SER A 18 9.53 34.82 16.70
N LEU A 19 8.49 35.54 16.26
CA LEU A 19 8.50 36.43 15.10
C LEU A 19 9.44 37.61 15.35
N ALA A 20 10.42 37.83 14.47
CA ALA A 20 11.13 39.09 14.36
C ALA A 20 11.24 39.49 12.89
N ALA A 21 10.55 40.57 12.53
CA ALA A 21 10.69 41.25 11.25
C ALA A 21 11.88 42.22 11.30
N ALA A 22 12.74 42.20 10.29
CA ALA A 22 13.59 43.33 9.91
C ALA A 22 13.94 43.24 8.43
N ALA A 23 13.88 44.38 7.75
CA ALA A 23 13.83 44.53 6.30
C ALA A 23 15.17 45.02 5.67
N CYS A 24 15.22 44.86 4.34
CA CYS A 24 15.93 45.64 3.30
C CYS A 24 17.41 45.38 2.94
N GLY A 25 17.63 45.33 1.61
CA GLY A 25 18.90 45.44 0.84
C GLY A 25 19.10 44.21 -0.06
N GLY A 26 18.80 44.21 -1.37
CA GLY A 26 19.54 44.87 -2.48
C GLY A 26 20.84 44.11 -2.79
N ASP A 27 21.31 43.76 -3.99
CA ASP A 27 20.91 43.77 -5.41
C ASP A 27 22.03 42.91 -6.11
N ASP A 28 21.93 42.72 -7.43
CA ASP A 28 22.96 42.27 -8.38
C ASP A 28 23.13 40.76 -8.65
N GLY A 29 22.91 40.41 -9.92
CA GLY A 29 22.91 39.04 -10.43
C GLY A 29 24.15 38.62 -11.21
N GLY A 30 23.96 37.63 -12.08
CA GLY A 30 24.90 37.30 -13.15
C GLY A 30 25.41 35.87 -13.17
N ASP A 31 24.73 35.07 -13.99
CA ASP A 31 25.31 34.21 -15.04
C ASP A 31 25.79 32.78 -14.72
N GLY A 32 25.38 31.85 -15.60
CA GLY A 32 26.33 30.91 -16.19
C GLY A 32 26.19 29.40 -15.90
N SER A 33 25.57 28.72 -16.87
CA SER A 33 25.95 27.40 -17.43
C SER A 33 25.45 26.09 -16.80
N ASP A 34 24.54 25.48 -17.56
CA ASP A 34 24.61 24.14 -18.17
C ASP A 34 24.95 22.91 -17.33
N GLY A 35 23.94 22.05 -17.22
CA GLY A 35 24.06 20.66 -16.81
C GLY A 35 22.77 19.89 -17.05
N SER A 36 22.10 20.10 -18.19
CA SER A 36 20.98 19.27 -18.65
C SER A 36 21.50 17.89 -19.05
N GLY A 37 21.66 17.03 -18.05
CA GLY A 37 21.76 15.60 -18.24
C GLY A 37 20.42 15.08 -18.74
N ALA A 38 20.26 15.02 -20.06
CA ALA A 38 19.20 14.25 -20.69
C ALA A 38 19.40 12.78 -20.28
N GLY A 39 18.67 12.37 -19.24
CA GLY A 39 18.54 10.97 -18.86
C GLY A 39 18.06 10.20 -20.07
N ASN A 40 18.84 9.21 -20.47
CA ASN A 40 18.50 8.28 -21.52
C ASN A 40 17.28 7.47 -21.03
N THR A 41 16.06 7.93 -21.34
CA THR A 41 14.83 7.21 -21.07
C THR A 41 14.78 6.01 -22.00
N THR A 42 15.42 4.91 -21.59
CA THR A 42 15.03 3.59 -22.08
C THR A 42 13.55 3.44 -21.78
N SER A 43 12.72 3.52 -22.81
CA SER A 43 11.29 3.24 -22.71
C SER A 43 11.14 1.78 -22.30
N TYR A 44 10.91 1.55 -21.01
CA TYR A 44 10.54 0.23 -20.52
C TYR A 44 9.20 -0.15 -21.15
N THR A 45 9.12 -1.35 -21.72
CA THR A 45 7.88 -1.86 -22.32
C THR A 45 7.36 -2.95 -21.40
N PRO A 46 6.24 -2.72 -20.68
CA PRO A 46 5.69 -3.72 -19.79
C PRO A 46 5.33 -5.00 -20.54
N THR A 47 5.64 -6.13 -19.91
CA THR A 47 5.32 -7.47 -20.40
C THR A 47 4.17 -8.08 -19.58
N GLY A 48 3.46 -9.05 -20.16
CA GLY A 48 2.39 -9.81 -19.49
C GLY A 48 1.22 -10.17 -20.42
N ASP A 49 0.43 -11.17 -20.03
CA ASP A 49 -0.79 -11.58 -20.74
C ASP A 49 -2.02 -11.05 -19.99
N PRO A 50 -2.92 -10.25 -20.61
CA PRO A 50 -4.18 -9.84 -20.00
C PRO A 50 -5.00 -10.99 -19.36
N ALA A 51 -4.84 -12.23 -19.85
CA ALA A 51 -5.50 -13.41 -19.29
C ALA A 51 -5.02 -13.77 -17.87
N ASP A 52 -3.84 -13.32 -17.47
CA ASP A 52 -3.25 -13.57 -16.16
C ASP A 52 -3.71 -12.56 -15.08
N ALA A 53 -4.42 -11.51 -15.48
CA ALA A 53 -4.85 -10.45 -14.57
C ALA A 53 -5.80 -11.00 -13.48
N GLN A 54 -5.51 -10.67 -12.22
CA GLN A 54 -6.35 -11.00 -11.07
C GLN A 54 -6.56 -9.75 -10.23
N THR A 55 -7.81 -9.47 -9.87
CA THR A 55 -8.18 -8.35 -9.00
C THR A 55 -8.78 -8.88 -7.71
N PHE A 56 -8.25 -8.42 -6.58
CA PHE A 56 -8.73 -8.71 -5.24
C PHE A 56 -9.42 -7.47 -4.69
N ASP A 57 -10.75 -7.53 -4.64
CA ASP A 57 -11.66 -6.41 -4.35
C ASP A 57 -12.71 -6.80 -3.29
N HIS A 58 -13.77 -6.01 -3.10
CA HIS A 58 -14.82 -6.26 -2.10
C HIS A 58 -15.50 -7.63 -2.24
N THR A 59 -15.49 -8.25 -3.42
CA THR A 59 -16.11 -9.56 -3.67
C THR A 59 -15.28 -10.73 -3.11
N LEU A 60 -14.01 -10.50 -2.80
CA LEU A 60 -13.04 -11.49 -2.34
C LEU A 60 -12.66 -11.30 -0.86
N THR A 61 -13.62 -10.90 -0.01
CA THR A 61 -13.43 -10.67 1.43
C THR A 61 -13.96 -11.82 2.32
N GLY A 62 -14.51 -12.88 1.72
CA GLY A 62 -15.09 -14.00 2.46
C GLY A 62 -14.02 -14.96 2.97
N LEU A 63 -13.77 -14.99 4.28
CA LEU A 63 -12.83 -15.96 4.87
C LEU A 63 -13.36 -17.40 4.81
N ASP A 64 -14.66 -17.59 4.56
CA ASP A 64 -15.26 -18.89 4.25
C ASP A 64 -14.83 -19.43 2.88
N GLN A 65 -14.28 -18.59 2.00
CA GLN A 65 -13.72 -18.99 0.71
C GLN A 65 -12.35 -19.69 0.84
N ILE A 66 -11.73 -19.62 2.02
CA ILE A 66 -10.45 -20.26 2.31
C ILE A 66 -10.61 -21.32 3.40
N SER A 67 -10.15 -22.54 3.14
CA SER A 67 -10.24 -23.63 4.12
C SER A 67 -9.24 -23.43 5.27
N GLU A 68 -9.55 -23.99 6.45
CA GLU A 68 -8.61 -24.01 7.59
C GLU A 68 -7.26 -24.66 7.20
N SER A 69 -7.30 -25.68 6.34
CA SER A 69 -6.09 -26.33 5.80
C SER A 69 -5.24 -25.37 4.98
N CYS A 70 -5.86 -24.52 4.16
CA CYS A 70 -5.15 -23.51 3.37
C CYS A 70 -4.56 -22.43 4.29
N ILE A 71 -5.31 -21.93 5.27
CA ILE A 71 -4.79 -20.96 6.25
C ILE A 71 -3.57 -21.53 6.98
N ASN A 72 -3.64 -22.78 7.43
CA ASN A 72 -2.50 -23.44 8.08
C ASN A 72 -1.32 -23.67 7.12
N GLN A 73 -1.57 -23.93 5.83
CA GLN A 73 -0.51 -24.02 4.81
C GLN A 73 0.19 -22.67 4.61
N LEU A 74 -0.56 -21.57 4.50
CA LEU A 74 0.01 -20.22 4.36
C LEU A 74 0.91 -19.88 5.55
N LYS A 75 0.43 -20.08 6.77
CA LYS A 75 1.20 -19.83 8.01
C LYS A 75 2.42 -20.73 8.17
N ALA A 76 2.36 -21.96 7.68
CA ALA A 76 3.48 -22.90 7.72
C ALA A 76 4.50 -22.66 6.60
N SER A 77 4.19 -21.79 5.63
CA SER A 77 5.10 -21.47 4.54
C SER A 77 6.23 -20.56 5.01
N GLU A 78 7.38 -20.67 4.36
CA GLU A 78 8.54 -19.82 4.68
C GLU A 78 8.50 -18.47 3.95
N PHE A 79 7.51 -18.25 3.08
CA PHE A 79 7.46 -17.01 2.31
C PHE A 79 7.16 -15.81 3.20
N VAL A 80 7.66 -14.66 2.77
CA VAL A 80 7.40 -13.36 3.41
C VAL A 80 6.82 -12.40 2.37
N VAL A 81 5.88 -11.58 2.81
CA VAL A 81 5.35 -10.45 2.03
C VAL A 81 6.15 -9.21 2.39
N HIS A 82 6.75 -8.56 1.41
CA HIS A 82 7.34 -7.23 1.56
C HIS A 82 6.26 -6.20 1.28
N TYR A 83 5.97 -5.34 2.25
CA TYR A 83 4.94 -4.34 2.17
C TYR A 83 5.51 -2.99 2.57
N VAL A 84 5.29 -1.97 1.77
CA VAL A 84 5.68 -0.60 2.09
C VAL A 84 4.47 0.29 1.85
N HIS A 85 4.21 1.22 2.76
CA HIS A 85 2.97 1.96 2.69
C HIS A 85 3.04 3.37 3.27
N ARG A 86 2.11 4.21 2.80
CA ARG A 86 1.74 5.45 3.47
C ARG A 86 0.67 5.21 4.53
N SER A 87 0.24 6.26 5.23
CA SER A 87 -0.58 6.17 6.45
C SER A 87 -1.82 5.25 6.33
N HIS A 88 -2.61 5.35 5.25
CA HIS A 88 -3.79 4.50 5.08
C HIS A 88 -3.45 3.03 4.85
N GLY A 89 -2.29 2.69 4.29
CA GLY A 89 -1.90 1.30 4.12
C GLY A 89 -1.73 0.53 5.44
N ALA A 90 -1.56 1.23 6.57
CA ALA A 90 -1.56 0.62 7.91
C ALA A 90 -2.89 -0.07 8.25
N GLN A 91 -3.99 0.28 7.55
CA GLN A 91 -5.29 -0.40 7.69
C GLN A 91 -5.17 -1.90 7.46
N LEU A 92 -4.30 -2.35 6.55
CA LEU A 92 -4.10 -3.76 6.27
C LEU A 92 -3.51 -4.50 7.47
N THR A 93 -2.42 -3.98 8.05
CA THR A 93 -1.73 -4.62 9.18
C THR A 93 -2.53 -4.51 10.47
N ALA A 94 -3.20 -3.38 10.72
CA ALA A 94 -4.15 -3.22 11.82
C ALA A 94 -5.31 -4.23 11.72
N GLY A 95 -5.85 -4.42 10.51
CA GLY A 95 -6.89 -5.41 10.23
C GLY A 95 -6.42 -6.83 10.49
N ALA A 96 -5.21 -7.19 10.05
CA ALA A 96 -4.64 -8.52 10.23
C ALA A 96 -4.43 -8.84 11.72
N ASN A 97 -3.90 -7.88 12.48
CA ASN A 97 -3.78 -7.98 13.93
C ASN A 97 -5.14 -8.14 14.62
N SER A 98 -6.17 -7.42 14.17
CA SER A 98 -7.54 -7.55 14.70
C SER A 98 -8.14 -8.93 14.42
N LEU A 99 -7.93 -9.47 13.21
CA LEU A 99 -8.38 -10.82 12.85
C LEU A 99 -7.72 -11.88 13.71
N GLU A 100 -6.40 -11.81 13.92
CA GLU A 100 -5.69 -12.73 14.81
C GLU A 100 -6.18 -12.63 16.25
N ALA A 101 -6.32 -11.41 16.79
CA ALA A 101 -6.78 -11.18 18.15
C ALA A 101 -8.19 -11.78 18.38
N SER A 102 -9.03 -11.75 17.35
CA SER A 102 -10.37 -12.33 17.36
C SER A 102 -10.36 -13.85 17.14
N ASN A 103 -9.48 -14.35 16.28
CA ASN A 103 -9.32 -15.76 15.97
C ASN A 103 -7.86 -16.10 15.61
N PRO A 104 -7.13 -16.79 16.51
CA PRO A 104 -5.72 -17.17 16.30
C PRO A 104 -5.47 -18.06 15.07
N LEU A 105 -6.51 -18.56 14.41
CA LEU A 105 -6.38 -19.20 13.11
C LEU A 105 -5.70 -18.26 12.09
N TYR A 106 -5.94 -16.96 12.15
CA TYR A 106 -5.37 -15.95 11.24
C TYR A 106 -4.06 -15.34 11.76
N GLY A 107 -3.23 -16.12 12.45
CA GLY A 107 -1.95 -15.67 12.99
C GLY A 107 -1.10 -14.92 11.96
N PHE A 108 -0.66 -13.73 12.32
CA PHE A 108 0.01 -12.77 11.45
C PHE A 108 1.12 -12.06 12.23
N GLU A 109 2.27 -11.84 11.59
CA GLU A 109 3.35 -11.05 12.21
C GLU A 109 3.95 -10.11 11.16
N ALA A 110 4.04 -8.84 11.53
CA ALA A 110 4.70 -7.81 10.75
C ALA A 110 5.86 -7.21 11.53
N GLU A 111 7.01 -7.07 10.88
CA GLU A 111 8.17 -6.36 11.42
C GLU A 111 8.49 -5.17 10.53
N GLY A 112 8.67 -3.99 11.13
CA GLY A 112 8.91 -2.75 10.38
C GLY A 112 10.29 -2.69 9.72
N ILE A 113 11.25 -3.45 10.25
CA ILE A 113 12.59 -3.61 9.68
C ILE A 113 13.03 -5.06 9.85
N GLY A 114 13.04 -5.78 8.73
CA GLY A 114 13.57 -7.14 8.65
C GLY A 114 12.48 -8.21 8.60
N LEU A 115 12.92 -9.46 8.55
CA LEU A 115 12.02 -10.61 8.51
C LEU A 115 11.46 -10.90 9.91
N PRO A 116 10.14 -11.10 10.05
CA PRO A 116 9.53 -11.66 11.25
C PRO A 116 10.20 -12.97 11.69
N SER A 117 10.46 -13.08 12.99
CA SER A 117 11.05 -14.29 13.60
C SER A 117 10.01 -15.31 14.08
N GLU A 118 8.74 -14.89 14.18
CA GLU A 118 7.66 -15.76 14.59
C GLU A 118 7.37 -16.84 13.53
N THR A 119 7.04 -18.04 14.01
CA THR A 119 6.77 -19.21 13.17
C THR A 119 5.28 -19.55 13.21
N ASN A 120 4.77 -20.19 12.17
CA ASN A 120 3.36 -20.58 12.08
C ASN A 120 2.39 -19.38 12.09
N VAL A 121 2.80 -18.31 11.43
CA VAL A 121 2.05 -17.08 11.16
C VAL A 121 2.32 -16.65 9.72
N LEU A 122 1.41 -15.89 9.13
CA LEU A 122 1.68 -15.21 7.86
C LEU A 122 2.62 -14.04 8.14
N LYS A 123 3.77 -14.01 7.46
CA LYS A 123 4.88 -13.09 7.77
C LYS A 123 4.91 -11.91 6.80
N MET A 124 5.11 -10.72 7.34
CA MET A 124 5.28 -9.48 6.57
C MET A 124 6.52 -8.70 7.03
N TRP A 125 7.37 -8.30 6.08
CA TRP A 125 8.31 -7.19 6.30
C TRP A 125 7.56 -5.92 5.89
N ASP A 126 7.15 -5.13 6.89
CA ASP A 126 6.30 -3.96 6.75
C ASP A 126 7.12 -2.66 6.74
N GLY A 127 7.94 -2.48 5.71
CA GLY A 127 8.79 -1.33 5.55
C GLY A 127 10.06 -1.62 4.74
N MET A 128 11.02 -0.71 4.85
CA MET A 128 12.31 -0.75 4.16
C MET A 128 13.45 -1.09 5.12
N ARG A 129 14.70 -0.87 4.70
CA ARG A 129 15.90 -1.08 5.54
C ARG A 129 16.02 -0.07 6.69
N THR A 130 15.31 1.05 6.59
CA THR A 130 15.23 2.10 7.61
C THR A 130 13.78 2.59 7.72
N TYR A 131 13.39 3.08 8.90
CA TYR A 131 12.07 3.67 9.07
C TYR A 131 11.84 4.88 8.16
N ASP A 132 12.85 5.75 7.98
CA ASP A 132 12.71 6.94 7.13
C ASP A 132 12.40 6.57 5.67
N ASP A 133 13.10 5.56 5.13
CA ASP A 133 12.85 5.06 3.77
C ASP A 133 11.47 4.37 3.65
N SER A 134 10.88 3.92 4.76
CA SER A 134 9.60 3.20 4.75
C SER A 134 8.40 4.14 4.56
N GLN A 135 8.62 5.44 4.74
CA GLN A 135 7.50 6.38 4.82
C GLN A 135 7.11 6.99 3.49
N GLU A 136 7.91 6.91 2.42
CA GLU A 136 7.66 7.69 1.18
C GLU A 136 7.91 6.88 -0.09
N GLY A 137 7.28 7.30 -1.20
CA GLY A 137 7.52 6.68 -2.50
C GLY A 137 9.00 6.74 -2.90
N ASP A 138 9.73 7.77 -2.44
CA ASP A 138 11.17 7.94 -2.65
C ASP A 138 12.02 6.79 -2.12
N GLY A 139 11.55 6.12 -1.06
CA GLY A 139 12.24 4.96 -0.49
C GLY A 139 11.89 3.63 -1.17
N TYR A 140 10.96 3.60 -2.12
CA TYR A 140 10.51 2.37 -2.79
C TYR A 140 10.55 2.45 -4.33
N TRP A 141 9.70 3.26 -4.96
CA TRP A 141 9.51 3.27 -6.42
C TRP A 141 9.93 4.59 -7.11
N ALA A 142 9.94 5.72 -6.38
CA ALA A 142 10.02 7.04 -7.00
C ALA A 142 11.46 7.50 -7.29
N THR A 143 12.47 6.89 -6.65
CA THR A 143 13.88 7.23 -6.86
C THR A 143 14.73 5.99 -7.08
N GLU A 144 15.88 6.16 -7.75
CA GLU A 144 16.86 5.08 -7.90
C GLU A 144 17.36 4.56 -6.55
N GLN A 145 17.48 5.42 -5.53
CA GLN A 145 17.86 5.00 -4.18
C GLN A 145 16.79 4.08 -3.56
N GLY A 146 15.52 4.38 -3.78
CA GLY A 146 14.41 3.53 -3.35
C GLY A 146 14.44 2.17 -4.05
N LEU A 147 14.60 2.16 -5.38
CA LEU A 147 14.72 0.93 -6.17
C LEU A 147 15.90 0.07 -5.74
N GLU A 148 17.07 0.67 -5.51
CA GLU A 148 18.24 -0.01 -4.93
C GLU A 148 17.96 -0.56 -3.52
N GLY A 149 17.14 0.15 -2.75
CA GLY A 149 16.62 -0.33 -1.47
C GLY A 149 15.82 -1.62 -1.60
N VAL A 150 14.88 -1.66 -2.53
CA VAL A 150 14.07 -2.85 -2.84
C VAL A 150 14.96 -3.98 -3.35
N ARG A 151 15.85 -3.72 -4.31
CA ARG A 151 16.81 -4.70 -4.83
C ARG A 151 17.65 -5.32 -3.73
N ALA A 152 18.15 -4.51 -2.80
CA ALA A 152 18.94 -4.98 -1.67
C ALA A 152 18.14 -5.88 -0.73
N ILE A 153 16.87 -5.55 -0.44
CA ILE A 153 15.98 -6.37 0.37
C ILE A 153 15.73 -7.72 -0.32
N LEU A 154 15.28 -7.70 -1.57
CA LEU A 154 14.90 -8.93 -2.30
C LEU A 154 16.11 -9.85 -2.53
N SER A 155 17.26 -9.29 -2.92
CA SER A 155 18.48 -10.08 -3.16
C SER A 155 19.03 -10.75 -1.89
N ALA A 156 18.87 -10.10 -0.74
CA ALA A 156 19.33 -10.64 0.54
C ALA A 156 18.36 -11.63 1.17
N ASN A 157 17.08 -11.63 0.75
CA ASN A 157 16.00 -12.37 1.38
C ASN A 157 15.17 -13.14 0.34
N PRO A 158 15.69 -14.27 -0.20
CA PRO A 158 15.01 -15.06 -1.23
C PRO A 158 13.72 -15.74 -0.76
N THR A 159 13.37 -15.64 0.53
CA THR A 159 12.07 -16.06 1.06
C THR A 159 10.97 -15.03 0.78
N ILE A 160 11.31 -13.79 0.41
CA ILE A 160 10.31 -12.82 -0.02
C ILE A 160 9.77 -13.25 -1.39
N ARG A 161 8.47 -13.51 -1.47
CA ARG A 161 7.79 -13.93 -2.71
C ARG A 161 6.82 -12.88 -3.24
N TYR A 162 6.46 -11.90 -2.42
CA TYR A 162 5.51 -10.85 -2.75
C TYR A 162 6.07 -9.50 -2.35
N SER A 163 5.88 -8.48 -3.18
CA SER A 163 6.24 -7.09 -2.87
C SER A 163 5.11 -6.15 -3.28
N MET A 164 4.69 -5.24 -2.41
CA MET A 164 3.57 -4.35 -2.70
C MET A 164 3.72 -2.97 -2.05
N TRP A 165 3.12 -1.95 -2.69
CA TRP A 165 3.12 -0.57 -2.22
C TRP A 165 1.70 -0.08 -2.00
N ALA A 166 1.40 0.50 -0.85
CA ALA A 166 0.10 1.15 -0.60
C ALA A 166 0.21 2.68 -0.57
N TRP A 167 -0.64 3.29 -1.39
CA TRP A 167 -0.88 4.72 -1.38
C TRP A 167 -1.72 5.15 -0.18
N SER A 168 -1.63 6.44 0.16
CA SER A 168 -2.55 7.14 1.05
C SER A 168 -3.25 8.24 0.24
N TYR A 169 -3.63 9.35 0.87
CA TYR A 169 -4.33 10.44 0.19
C TYR A 169 -3.46 11.11 -0.88
N GLU A 170 -2.12 10.99 -0.83
CA GLU A 170 -1.24 11.68 -1.77
C GLU A 170 -1.45 11.27 -3.23
N ILE A 171 -2.10 10.13 -3.50
CA ILE A 171 -2.48 9.73 -4.85
C ILE A 171 -3.43 10.75 -5.50
N SER A 172 -4.24 11.48 -4.71
CA SER A 172 -5.17 12.50 -5.20
C SER A 172 -4.47 13.66 -5.88
N ALA A 173 -3.23 13.94 -5.48
CA ALA A 173 -2.40 15.03 -6.01
C ALA A 173 -1.41 14.55 -7.09
N GLN A 174 -1.33 13.23 -7.35
CA GLN A 174 -0.38 12.71 -8.34
C GLN A 174 -0.83 13.02 -9.76
N THR A 175 0.16 13.28 -10.60
CA THR A 175 -0.05 13.41 -12.04
C THR A 175 -0.15 12.01 -12.68
N GLU A 176 -0.72 11.95 -13.88
CA GLU A 176 -0.70 10.74 -14.71
C GLU A 176 0.73 10.21 -14.90
N GLN A 177 1.67 11.12 -15.17
CA GLN A 177 3.08 10.78 -15.38
C GLN A 177 3.72 10.18 -14.12
N THR A 178 3.36 10.66 -12.93
CA THR A 178 3.88 10.12 -11.68
C THR A 178 3.37 8.70 -11.43
N VAL A 179 2.10 8.44 -11.74
CA VAL A 179 1.55 7.07 -11.65
C VAL A 179 2.16 6.16 -12.71
N ASP A 180 2.41 6.66 -13.93
CA ASP A 180 3.15 5.90 -14.96
C ASP A 180 4.58 5.54 -14.51
N GLN A 181 5.25 6.44 -13.78
CA GLN A 181 6.56 6.17 -13.20
C GLN A 181 6.48 5.02 -12.18
N TYR A 182 5.50 5.03 -11.27
CA TYR A 182 5.26 3.93 -10.34
C TYR A 182 5.03 2.60 -11.08
N LEU A 183 4.13 2.59 -12.06
CA LEU A 183 3.79 1.38 -12.82
C LEU A 183 5.00 0.83 -13.58
N THR A 184 5.80 1.72 -14.17
CA THR A 184 7.05 1.37 -14.85
C THR A 184 8.07 0.79 -13.88
N ALA A 185 8.28 1.43 -12.73
CA ALA A 185 9.20 0.97 -11.70
C ALA A 185 8.84 -0.43 -11.19
N MET A 186 7.55 -0.66 -10.90
CA MET A 186 7.05 -1.97 -10.46
C MET A 186 7.31 -3.05 -11.50
N SER A 187 6.99 -2.80 -12.77
CA SER A 187 7.24 -3.79 -13.82
C SER A 187 8.73 -4.02 -14.09
N MET A 188 9.58 -2.99 -13.99
CA MET A 188 11.03 -3.19 -14.06
C MET A 188 11.53 -4.13 -12.97
N LEU A 189 11.02 -3.98 -11.75
CA LEU A 189 11.39 -4.88 -10.64
C LEU A 189 10.85 -6.30 -10.85
N GLU A 190 9.69 -6.48 -11.48
CA GLU A 190 9.18 -7.81 -11.88
C GLU A 190 10.15 -8.51 -12.85
N ASP A 191 10.65 -7.79 -13.86
CA ASP A 191 11.62 -8.33 -14.83
C ASP A 191 12.97 -8.66 -14.17
N GLU A 192 13.40 -7.87 -13.18
CA GLU A 192 14.65 -8.07 -12.44
C GLU A 192 14.55 -9.22 -11.42
N PHE A 193 13.37 -9.45 -10.83
CA PHE A 193 13.10 -10.45 -9.79
C PHE A 193 11.96 -11.39 -10.18
N PRO A 194 12.16 -12.30 -11.15
CA PRO A 194 11.09 -13.14 -11.69
C PRO A 194 10.47 -14.13 -10.70
N ASP A 195 11.13 -14.38 -9.55
CA ASP A 195 10.62 -15.23 -8.48
C ASP A 195 9.76 -14.44 -7.45
N VAL A 196 9.65 -13.12 -7.61
CA VAL A 196 8.86 -12.22 -6.76
C VAL A 196 7.65 -11.71 -7.54
N THR A 197 6.46 -11.92 -7.00
CA THR A 197 5.22 -11.34 -7.54
C THR A 197 5.04 -9.93 -6.99
N PHE A 198 5.03 -8.93 -7.86
CA PHE A 198 4.72 -7.56 -7.46
C PHE A 198 3.21 -7.33 -7.55
N ILE A 199 2.63 -6.89 -6.44
CA ILE A 199 1.19 -6.65 -6.32
C ILE A 199 0.95 -5.15 -6.48
N TYR A 200 0.16 -4.80 -7.49
CA TYR A 200 -0.27 -3.44 -7.78
C TYR A 200 -1.45 -3.10 -6.90
N MET A 201 -1.61 -1.83 -6.57
CA MET A 201 -2.59 -1.42 -5.58
C MET A 201 -3.13 -0.03 -5.91
N THR A 202 -4.45 0.13 -5.86
CA THR A 202 -5.07 1.47 -5.92
C THR A 202 -4.84 2.21 -4.60
N GLY A 203 -5.01 3.52 -4.58
CA GLY A 203 -5.16 4.26 -3.32
C GLY A 203 -6.55 4.13 -2.71
N THR A 204 -6.86 5.01 -1.76
CA THR A 204 -8.09 4.95 -0.97
C THR A 204 -9.31 5.50 -1.72
N ALA A 205 -10.50 5.26 -1.17
CA ALA A 205 -11.72 5.98 -1.51
C ALA A 205 -12.00 7.18 -0.58
N GLU A 206 -11.07 7.53 0.30
CA GLU A 206 -11.20 8.67 1.20
C GLU A 206 -10.92 10.00 0.46
N GLU A 207 -11.47 11.11 0.98
CA GLU A 207 -11.39 12.48 0.44
C GLU A 207 -12.23 12.77 -0.83
N GLU A 208 -13.09 13.80 -0.73
CA GLU A 208 -13.77 14.42 -1.88
C GLU A 208 -12.88 15.45 -2.57
N TYR A 209 -11.98 16.09 -1.82
CA TYR A 209 -11.04 17.07 -2.37
C TYR A 209 -10.07 16.38 -3.32
N GLU A 210 -10.00 16.86 -4.56
CA GLU A 210 -9.28 16.20 -5.68
C GLU A 210 -9.77 14.78 -6.03
N GLY A 211 -10.95 14.38 -5.56
CA GLY A 211 -11.50 13.03 -5.75
C GLY A 211 -11.66 12.61 -7.21
N VAL A 212 -11.88 13.56 -8.13
CA VAL A 212 -11.90 13.29 -9.59
C VAL A 212 -10.54 12.83 -10.10
N ASN A 213 -9.45 13.47 -9.65
CA ASN A 213 -8.10 13.05 -10.02
C ASN A 213 -7.73 11.73 -9.33
N ARG A 214 -8.06 11.56 -8.04
CA ARG A 214 -7.89 10.30 -7.31
C ARG A 214 -8.53 9.12 -8.06
N ALA A 215 -9.81 9.22 -8.41
CA ALA A 215 -10.52 8.19 -9.16
C ALA A 215 -9.86 7.91 -10.53
N ALA A 216 -9.39 8.95 -11.23
CA ALA A 216 -8.68 8.79 -12.50
C ALA A 216 -7.32 8.09 -12.35
N ARG A 217 -6.57 8.36 -11.27
CA ARG A 217 -5.29 7.69 -10.96
C ARG A 217 -5.49 6.24 -10.52
N ASN A 218 -6.55 5.95 -9.75
CA ASN A 218 -6.93 4.58 -9.42
C ASN A 218 -7.33 3.79 -10.67
N GLU A 219 -8.12 4.39 -11.56
CA GLU A 219 -8.49 3.75 -12.84
C GLU A 219 -7.26 3.53 -13.75
N GLN A 220 -6.28 4.42 -13.74
CA GLN A 220 -5.02 4.22 -14.46
C GLN A 220 -4.28 2.96 -13.99
N ILE A 221 -4.22 2.72 -12.67
CA ILE A 221 -3.61 1.51 -12.10
C ILE A 221 -4.42 0.26 -12.48
N ARG A 222 -5.76 0.31 -12.39
CA ARG A 222 -6.64 -0.78 -12.80
C ARG A 222 -6.47 -1.15 -14.27
N ALA A 223 -6.48 -0.15 -15.14
CA ALA A 223 -6.31 -0.32 -16.58
C ALA A 223 -4.96 -0.96 -16.90
N TYR A 224 -3.89 -0.52 -16.23
CA TYR A 224 -2.56 -1.11 -16.38
C TYR A 224 -2.52 -2.57 -15.94
N ALA A 225 -3.05 -2.89 -14.76
CA ALA A 225 -3.06 -4.25 -14.25
C ALA A 225 -3.82 -5.20 -15.19
N LYS A 226 -4.99 -4.76 -15.67
CA LYS A 226 -5.78 -5.52 -16.65
C LYS A 226 -5.08 -5.67 -18.00
N GLN A 227 -4.42 -4.62 -18.48
CA GLN A 227 -3.74 -4.65 -19.77
C GLN A 227 -2.51 -5.57 -19.78
N TYR A 228 -1.79 -5.67 -18.66
CA TYR A 228 -0.53 -6.40 -18.59
C TYR A 228 -0.56 -7.61 -17.67
N GLY A 229 -1.75 -8.14 -17.35
CA GLY A 229 -1.86 -9.40 -16.60
C GLY A 229 -1.39 -9.33 -15.15
N LYS A 230 -1.48 -8.16 -14.50
CA LYS A 230 -0.93 -7.96 -13.16
C LYS A 230 -1.91 -8.38 -12.08
N ILE A 231 -1.37 -8.66 -10.91
CA ILE A 231 -2.15 -8.85 -9.69
C ILE A 231 -2.46 -7.48 -9.10
N LEU A 232 -3.74 -7.19 -8.90
CA LEU A 232 -4.25 -5.94 -8.33
C LEU A 232 -4.93 -6.21 -6.99
N TYR A 233 -4.54 -5.46 -5.97
CA TYR A 233 -5.26 -5.33 -4.71
C TYR A 233 -6.02 -3.99 -4.70
N ASP A 234 -7.34 -4.04 -4.87
CA ASP A 234 -8.17 -2.86 -5.14
C ASP A 234 -8.69 -2.22 -3.84
N PHE A 235 -7.85 -1.38 -3.24
CA PHE A 235 -8.12 -0.73 -1.95
C PHE A 235 -9.27 0.29 -2.02
N GLU A 236 -9.41 1.02 -3.13
CA GLU A 236 -10.51 1.99 -3.29
C GLU A 236 -11.85 1.25 -3.38
N ASP A 237 -11.87 0.12 -4.07
CA ASP A 237 -13.06 -0.71 -4.14
C ASP A 237 -13.45 -1.27 -2.76
N LEU A 238 -12.47 -1.74 -1.98
CA LEU A 238 -12.67 -2.20 -0.60
C LEU A 238 -13.21 -1.11 0.33
N ASP A 239 -12.78 0.15 0.16
CA ASP A 239 -13.30 1.30 0.91
C ASP A 239 -14.74 1.65 0.50
N ALA A 240 -15.05 1.54 -0.79
CA ALA A 240 -16.30 2.07 -1.35
C ALA A 240 -17.49 1.12 -1.21
N HIS A 241 -17.29 -0.15 -0.83
CA HIS A 241 -18.35 -1.16 -0.79
C HIS A 241 -18.66 -1.68 0.60
N TYR A 242 -19.96 -1.80 0.91
CA TYR A 242 -20.45 -2.48 2.10
C TYR A 242 -21.75 -3.21 1.79
N ASN A 243 -21.84 -4.49 2.17
CA ASN A 243 -23.07 -5.30 2.02
C ASN A 243 -23.67 -5.29 0.60
N GLY A 244 -22.80 -5.29 -0.43
CA GLY A 244 -23.19 -5.24 -1.85
C GLY A 244 -23.64 -3.86 -2.34
N GLU A 245 -23.59 -2.82 -1.50
CA GLU A 245 -23.83 -1.43 -1.87
C GLU A 245 -22.48 -0.73 -2.15
N ARG A 246 -22.41 -0.02 -3.28
CA ARG A 246 -21.30 0.86 -3.63
C ARG A 246 -21.65 2.30 -3.24
N HIS A 247 -20.75 2.97 -2.55
CA HIS A 247 -20.86 4.39 -2.25
C HIS A 247 -20.09 5.25 -3.26
N THR A 248 -20.72 6.36 -3.65
CA THR A 248 -20.17 7.33 -4.60
C THR A 248 -20.56 8.76 -4.19
N ALA A 249 -19.80 9.73 -4.68
CA ALA A 249 -20.16 11.15 -4.66
C ALA A 249 -20.05 11.75 -6.07
N THR A 250 -20.71 12.89 -6.29
CA THR A 250 -20.56 13.67 -7.53
C THR A 250 -19.72 14.91 -7.26
N VAL A 251 -18.51 14.96 -7.81
CA VAL A 251 -17.58 16.10 -7.70
C VAL A 251 -17.34 16.64 -9.11
N ASP A 252 -17.54 17.94 -9.31
CA ASP A 252 -17.41 18.61 -10.62
C ASP A 252 -18.19 17.93 -11.77
N GLY A 253 -19.33 17.31 -11.44
CA GLY A 253 -20.19 16.61 -12.40
C GLY A 253 -19.71 15.20 -12.77
N VAL A 254 -18.69 14.67 -12.09
CA VAL A 254 -18.16 13.31 -12.24
C VAL A 254 -18.54 12.48 -11.02
N GLU A 255 -19.11 11.30 -11.24
CA GLU A 255 -19.34 10.32 -10.18
C GLU A 255 -18.01 9.63 -9.84
N ILE A 256 -17.62 9.68 -8.56
CA ILE A 256 -16.38 9.09 -8.05
C ILE A 256 -16.69 8.08 -6.94
N PRO A 257 -15.91 6.99 -6.79
CA PRO A 257 -15.96 6.14 -5.61
C PRO A 257 -15.63 6.95 -4.35
N MET A 258 -16.37 6.71 -3.28
CA MET A 258 -16.13 7.32 -1.96
C MET A 258 -16.20 6.26 -0.88
N GLU A 259 -15.42 6.43 0.19
CA GLU A 259 -15.48 5.55 1.36
C GLU A 259 -16.93 5.40 1.82
N HIS A 260 -17.38 4.16 2.01
CA HIS A 260 -18.74 3.89 2.42
C HIS A 260 -19.01 4.50 3.81
N PRO A 261 -20.15 5.20 4.04
CA PRO A 261 -20.44 5.87 5.31
C PRO A 261 -20.44 4.96 6.55
N HIS A 262 -20.55 3.64 6.34
CA HIS A 262 -20.41 2.61 7.38
C HIS A 262 -18.99 2.55 7.95
N TYR A 263 -17.98 2.93 7.17
CA TYR A 263 -16.57 2.89 7.55
C TYR A 263 -16.04 4.22 8.09
N VAL A 264 -16.84 5.29 8.03
CA VAL A 264 -16.43 6.63 8.49
C VAL A 264 -16.50 6.73 10.03
N VAL A 265 -15.40 7.18 10.63
CA VAL A 265 -15.33 7.45 12.08
C VAL A 265 -15.71 8.91 12.36
N ASN A 266 -16.96 9.16 12.76
CA ASN A 266 -17.53 10.51 12.94
C ASN A 266 -17.59 11.03 14.39
N ASP A 267 -16.82 10.45 15.33
CA ASP A 267 -16.96 10.74 16.77
C ASP A 267 -15.88 11.67 17.36
N GLY A 268 -15.01 12.24 16.51
CA GLY A 268 -13.91 13.10 16.95
C GLY A 268 -12.73 12.34 17.57
N SER A 269 -12.74 11.00 17.51
CA SER A 269 -11.53 10.19 17.73
C SER A 269 -10.61 10.26 16.51
N THR A 270 -9.31 10.08 16.74
CA THR A 270 -8.41 9.63 15.67
C THR A 270 -8.83 8.19 15.36
N GLY A 271 -9.11 7.83 14.10
CA GLY A 271 -9.68 6.53 13.70
C GLY A 271 -9.02 5.28 14.31
N TYR A 272 -9.56 4.09 14.04
CA TYR A 272 -9.08 2.84 14.66
C TYR A 272 -7.57 2.69 14.49
N GLU A 273 -6.79 2.63 15.58
CA GLU A 273 -5.33 2.56 15.51
C GLU A 273 -4.64 3.62 14.61
N TYR A 274 -5.23 4.83 14.50
CA TYR A 274 -4.76 5.91 13.61
C TYR A 274 -4.86 5.60 12.11
N THR A 275 -5.70 4.65 11.74
CA THR A 275 -5.84 4.17 10.36
C THR A 275 -6.83 4.96 9.49
N HIS A 276 -7.43 6.03 10.04
CA HIS A 276 -8.43 6.89 9.36
C HIS A 276 -9.81 6.26 9.12
N THR A 277 -10.01 4.98 9.41
CA THR A 277 -11.29 4.28 9.19
C THR A 277 -11.71 3.45 10.41
N THR A 278 -12.80 2.70 10.29
CA THR A 278 -13.27 1.76 11.34
C THR A 278 -12.43 0.48 11.38
N GLN A 279 -12.46 -0.23 12.52
CA GLN A 279 -11.86 -1.56 12.66
C GLN A 279 -12.40 -2.54 11.60
N GLU A 280 -13.70 -2.50 11.30
CA GLU A 280 -14.32 -3.40 10.31
C GLU A 280 -13.77 -3.17 8.90
N SER A 281 -13.54 -1.92 8.52
CA SER A 281 -12.90 -1.57 7.24
C SER A 281 -11.48 -2.13 7.15
N CYS A 282 -10.70 -2.03 8.24
CA CYS A 282 -9.37 -2.63 8.33
C CYS A 282 -9.43 -4.16 8.21
N GLU A 283 -10.35 -4.80 8.94
CA GLU A 283 -10.56 -6.25 8.86
C GLU A 283 -10.94 -6.69 7.45
N ASN A 284 -11.80 -5.97 6.73
CA ASN A 284 -12.18 -6.33 5.37
C ASN A 284 -10.99 -6.33 4.40
N LYS A 285 -10.06 -5.39 4.57
CA LYS A 285 -8.79 -5.38 3.83
C LYS A 285 -7.96 -6.60 4.17
N ALA A 286 -7.76 -6.88 5.46
CA ALA A 286 -7.03 -8.08 5.87
C ALA A 286 -7.69 -9.38 5.36
N ARG A 287 -9.02 -9.45 5.29
CA ARG A 287 -9.73 -10.60 4.72
C ARG A 287 -9.45 -10.77 3.22
N ALA A 288 -9.55 -9.69 2.45
CA ALA A 288 -9.20 -9.70 1.03
C ALA A 288 -7.74 -10.13 0.81
N PHE A 289 -6.83 -9.67 1.67
CA PHE A 289 -5.43 -10.09 1.65
C PHE A 289 -5.24 -11.58 1.93
N TRP A 290 -5.95 -12.15 2.92
CA TRP A 290 -5.92 -13.60 3.17
C TRP A 290 -6.45 -14.42 2.00
N VAL A 291 -7.54 -13.98 1.36
CA VAL A 291 -8.07 -14.63 0.15
C VAL A 291 -7.09 -14.50 -1.01
N MET A 292 -6.44 -13.35 -1.16
CA MET A 292 -5.39 -13.13 -2.15
C MET A 292 -4.21 -14.08 -1.96
N MET A 293 -3.65 -14.16 -0.76
CA MET A 293 -2.54 -15.07 -0.48
C MET A 293 -2.93 -16.53 -0.71
N ALA A 294 -4.14 -16.93 -0.32
CA ALA A 294 -4.66 -18.27 -0.60
C ALA A 294 -4.78 -18.57 -2.10
N SER A 295 -5.25 -17.60 -2.90
CA SER A 295 -5.36 -17.72 -4.35
C SER A 295 -3.99 -17.86 -5.01
N LEU A 296 -3.05 -16.99 -4.66
CA LEU A 296 -1.70 -16.95 -5.25
C LEU A 296 -0.86 -18.18 -4.87
N GLU A 297 -1.06 -18.75 -3.68
CA GLU A 297 -0.44 -20.02 -3.28
C GLU A 297 -1.21 -21.26 -3.77
N GLY A 298 -2.29 -21.07 -4.54
CA GLY A 298 -3.06 -22.15 -5.14
C GLY A 298 -3.80 -23.06 -4.14
N CYS A 299 -4.13 -22.53 -2.95
CA CYS A 299 -4.89 -23.27 -1.93
C CYS A 299 -6.29 -22.69 -1.65
N ALA A 300 -6.66 -21.58 -2.31
CA ALA A 300 -8.05 -21.14 -2.38
C ALA A 300 -8.88 -22.23 -3.09
N GLY A 301 -9.84 -22.82 -2.39
CA GLY A 301 -10.57 -23.98 -2.93
C GLY A 301 -11.29 -24.80 -1.87
N GLY A 302 -12.55 -24.43 -1.65
CA GLY A 302 -13.67 -25.32 -1.35
C GLY A 302 -14.81 -24.95 -2.29
#